data_AF-A0A537JT17-F1
#
_entry.id   AF-A0A537JT17-F1
#
_cell.length_a   1.000
_cell.length_b   1.000
_cell.length_c   1.000
_cell.angle_alpha   90.00
_cell.angle_beta   90.00
_cell.angle_gamma   90.00
#
_symmetry.space_group_name_H-M   'P 1'
#
loop_
_entity.id
_entity.type
_entity.pdbx_description
1 polymer ?
#
loop_
_entity_poly.entity_id
_entity_poly.type
_entity_poly.pdbx_seq_one_letter_code
_entity_poly.pdbx_strand_id
1 'polypeptide(L)'
;RAARINGYVPLVLTGSALTNAIQAERRKELICEGHRFFDLKRTTRTVSRANCTSFCTLASNRREWTWPIPQPEIDANKNFNHYPGGFVHNSIV
;
A
#
# COMPACT_ATOMS: atom_id res chain seq x y z
N ARG A 1 -0.47 -1.42 28.16
CA ARG A 1 0.97 -1.76 28.31
C ARG A 1 1.40 -1.62 29.76
N ALA A 2 1.07 -0.51 30.42
CA ALA A 2 1.33 -0.29 31.85
C ALA A 2 0.88 -1.44 32.78
N ALA A 3 -0.31 -2.02 32.56
CA ALA A 3 -0.80 -3.12 33.40
C ALA A 3 -0.11 -4.49 33.16
N ARG A 4 0.75 -4.62 32.15
CA ARG A 4 1.35 -5.91 31.76
C ARG A 4 2.87 -5.90 31.57
N ILE A 5 3.51 -4.72 31.56
CA ILE A 5 4.95 -4.56 31.31
C ILE A 5 5.53 -3.74 32.46
N ASN A 6 6.45 -4.32 33.22
CA ASN A 6 7.15 -3.64 34.31
C ASN A 6 8.13 -2.60 33.74
N GLY A 7 8.15 -1.38 34.28
CA GLY A 7 8.99 -0.26 33.79
C GLY A 7 8.48 0.42 32.51
N TYR A 8 7.23 0.23 32.11
CA TYR A 8 6.66 0.87 30.93
C TYR A 8 6.49 2.38 31.10
N VAL A 9 7.27 3.17 30.35
CA VAL A 9 7.08 4.61 30.23
C VAL A 9 6.08 4.89 29.10
N PRO A 10 4.96 5.60 29.37
CA PRO A 10 3.97 5.93 28.35
C PRO A 10 4.53 6.93 27.34
N LEU A 11 4.28 6.67 26.06
CA LEU A 11 4.68 7.55 24.98
C LEU A 11 3.56 8.56 24.71
N VAL A 12 3.83 9.85 24.95
CA VAL A 12 2.88 10.95 24.69
C VAL A 12 3.25 11.59 23.35
N LEU A 13 2.53 11.23 22.29
CA LEU A 13 2.71 11.79 20.95
C LEU A 13 1.44 12.53 20.52
N THR A 14 1.62 13.57 19.71
CA THR A 14 0.53 14.34 19.12
C THR A 14 0.79 14.58 17.62
N GLY A 15 -0.25 14.97 16.89
CA GLY A 15 -0.15 15.34 15.47
C GLY A 15 0.50 14.26 14.59
N SER A 16 1.42 14.68 13.71
CA SER A 16 2.11 13.78 12.76
C SER A 16 2.93 12.68 13.47
N ALA A 17 3.51 12.98 14.64
CA ALA A 17 4.29 12.01 15.40
C ALA A 17 3.41 10.84 15.84
N LEU A 18 2.18 11.14 16.30
CA LEU A 18 1.21 10.11 16.67
C LEU A 18 0.81 9.25 15.47
N THR A 19 0.50 9.87 14.32
CA THR A 19 0.11 9.11 13.12
C THR A 19 1.23 8.21 12.61
N ASN A 20 2.49 8.67 12.66
CA ASN A 20 3.64 7.88 12.24
C ASN A 20 3.88 6.70 13.18
N ALA A 21 3.73 6.90 14.50
CA ALA A 21 3.82 5.81 15.47
C ALA A 21 2.73 4.76 15.26
N ILE A 22 1.49 5.16 14.99
CA ILE A 22 0.39 4.24 14.67
C ILE A 22 0.71 3.43 13.40
N GLN A 23 1.19 4.06 12.34
CA GLN A 23 1.56 3.37 11.10
C GLN A 23 2.73 2.39 11.32
N ALA A 24 3.70 2.76 12.15
CA ALA A 24 4.82 1.90 12.50
C ALA A 24 4.37 0.66 13.29
N GLU A 25 3.51 0.82 14.30
CA GLU A 25 3.00 -0.30 15.08
C GLU A 25 2.09 -1.21 14.24
N ARG A 26 1.21 -0.66 13.40
CA ARG A 26 0.39 -1.46 12.46
C ARG A 26 1.23 -2.32 11.53
N ARG A 27 2.37 -1.80 11.05
CA ARG A 27 3.29 -2.57 10.19
C ARG A 27 3.95 -3.73 10.94
N LYS A 28 4.26 -3.56 12.23
CA LYS A 28 4.88 -4.61 13.05
C LYS A 28 3.87 -5.68 13.45
N GLU A 29 2.68 -5.26 13.86
CA GLU A 29 1.63 -6.16 14.35
C GLU A 29 1.00 -6.98 13.23
N LEU A 30 0.63 -6.34 12.12
CA LEU A 30 -0.18 -6.94 11.04
C LEU A 30 0.69 -7.38 9.85
N ILE A 31 1.91 -7.85 10.13
CA ILE A 31 2.81 -8.32 9.09
C ILE A 31 2.25 -9.61 8.47
N CYS A 32 2.33 -9.72 7.13
CA CYS A 32 1.80 -10.87 6.37
C CYS A 32 0.28 -11.09 6.42
N GLU A 33 -0.50 -10.14 6.95
CA GLU A 33 -1.98 -10.21 7.00
C GLU A 33 -2.67 -9.39 5.88
N GLY A 34 -1.91 -8.90 4.89
CA GLY A 34 -2.47 -8.17 3.75
C GLY A 34 -2.79 -6.68 3.99
N HIS A 35 -2.61 -6.17 5.21
CA HIS A 35 -2.93 -4.77 5.53
C HIS A 35 -1.98 -3.73 4.90
N ARG A 36 -0.71 -4.07 4.74
CA ARG A 36 0.33 -3.09 4.40
C ARG A 36 0.06 -2.36 3.08
N PHE A 37 -0.45 -3.05 2.06
CA PHE A 37 -0.75 -2.45 0.76
C PHE A 37 -1.85 -1.37 0.88
N PHE A 38 -2.96 -1.71 1.54
CA PHE A 38 -4.09 -0.80 1.72
C PHE A 38 -3.77 0.36 2.65
N ASP A 39 -2.99 0.12 3.70
CA ASP A 39 -2.53 1.17 4.62
C ASP A 39 -1.71 2.23 3.88
N LEU A 40 -0.78 1.82 3.02
CA LEU A 40 -0.02 2.74 2.19
C LEU A 40 -0.94 3.48 1.21
N LYS A 41 -1.83 2.79 0.49
CA LYS A 41 -2.71 3.45 -0.49
C LYS A 41 -3.62 4.51 0.13
N ARG A 42 -4.15 4.25 1.34
CA ARG A 42 -5.09 5.14 2.03
C ARG A 42 -4.43 6.25 2.87
N THR A 43 -3.21 6.05 3.35
CA THR A 43 -2.53 7.02 4.25
C THR A 43 -1.21 7.58 3.72
N THR A 44 -0.38 6.74 3.10
CA THR A 44 1.04 7.01 2.81
C THR A 44 1.38 6.41 1.46
N ARG A 45 1.17 7.19 0.42
CA ARG A 45 1.10 6.67 -0.95
C ARG A 45 2.46 6.34 -1.59
N THR A 46 3.55 6.27 -0.84
CA THR A 46 4.86 5.95 -1.41
C THR A 46 5.43 4.69 -0.76
N VAL A 47 5.73 3.68 -1.57
CA VAL A 47 6.53 2.54 -1.13
C VAL A 47 8.00 2.89 -1.33
N SER A 48 8.80 2.67 -0.29
CA SER A 48 10.27 2.70 -0.38
C SER A 48 10.81 1.39 0.18
N ARG A 49 11.59 0.68 -0.63
CA ARG A 49 12.22 -0.60 -0.27
C ARG A 49 13.72 -0.37 -0.10
N ALA A 50 14.28 -0.85 1.00
CA ALA A 50 15.72 -0.94 1.18
C ALA A 50 16.24 -2.24 0.52
N ASN A 51 17.51 -2.27 0.10
CA ASN A 51 18.16 -3.43 -0.52
C ASN A 51 17.45 -3.95 -1.79
N CYS A 52 17.19 -3.06 -2.74
CA CYS A 52 16.54 -3.36 -4.01
C CYS A 52 17.50 -3.08 -5.18
N THR A 53 17.39 -3.86 -6.25
CA THR A 53 18.18 -3.69 -7.49
C THR A 53 17.43 -2.90 -8.57
N SER A 54 16.10 -3.02 -8.60
CA SER A 54 15.21 -2.27 -9.50
C SER A 54 13.84 -2.06 -8.81
N PHE A 55 13.06 -1.09 -9.30
CA PHE A 55 11.70 -0.78 -8.79
C PHE A 55 11.64 -0.58 -7.25
N CYS A 56 12.65 0.13 -6.73
CA CYS A 56 12.85 0.42 -5.32
C CYS A 56 11.75 1.28 -4.70
N THR A 57 11.22 2.19 -5.50
CA THR A 57 10.22 3.17 -5.09
C THR A 57 9.00 3.08 -5.96
N LEU A 58 7.82 3.06 -5.32
CA LEU A 58 6.54 3.19 -6.00
C LEU A 58 5.90 4.50 -5.54
N ALA A 59 5.90 5.52 -6.41
CA ALA A 59 5.30 6.82 -6.12
C ALA A 59 3.77 6.76 -6.07
N SER A 60 3.16 7.78 -5.48
CA SER A 60 1.74 7.84 -5.13
C SER A 60 0.75 7.90 -6.29
N ASN A 61 1.18 8.47 -7.40
CA ASN A 61 0.41 8.68 -8.62
C ASN A 61 0.61 7.56 -9.66
N ARG A 62 1.30 6.49 -9.28
CA ARG A 62 1.66 5.40 -10.18
C ARG A 62 0.47 4.47 -10.44
N ARG A 63 0.39 3.96 -11.66
CA ARG A 63 -0.67 3.05 -12.13
C ARG A 63 -0.65 1.69 -11.42
N GLU A 64 0.50 1.26 -10.94
CA GLU A 64 0.75 -0.04 -10.30
C GLU A 64 0.08 -0.17 -8.92
N TRP A 65 -0.58 0.88 -8.43
CA TRP A 65 -1.47 0.81 -7.26
C TRP A 65 -2.83 0.19 -7.56
N THR A 66 -3.15 -0.06 -8.82
CA THR A 66 -4.45 -0.56 -9.28
C THR A 66 -4.23 -1.87 -10.04
N TRP A 67 -5.00 -2.90 -9.68
CA TRP A 67 -5.00 -4.15 -10.45
C TRP A 67 -5.63 -3.92 -11.83
N PRO A 68 -5.10 -4.57 -12.89
CA PRO A 68 -5.74 -4.54 -14.19
C PRO A 68 -7.11 -5.20 -14.12
N ILE A 69 -8.04 -4.70 -14.91
CA ILE A 69 -9.32 -5.36 -15.14
C ILE A 69 -9.05 -6.56 -16.05
N PRO A 70 -9.60 -7.75 -15.75
CA PRO A 70 -9.31 -8.92 -16.56
C PRO A 70 -9.89 -8.78 -17.98
N GLN A 71 -9.19 -9.38 -18.95
CA GLN A 71 -9.49 -9.21 -20.38
C GLN A 71 -10.91 -9.71 -20.78
N PRO A 72 -11.42 -10.84 -20.24
CA PRO A 72 -12.77 -11.30 -20.57
C PRO A 72 -13.87 -10.28 -20.25
N GLU A 73 -13.73 -9.51 -19.17
CA GLU A 73 -14.70 -8.49 -18.75
C GLU A 73 -14.67 -7.27 -19.69
N ILE A 74 -13.50 -6.93 -20.22
CA ILE A 74 -13.33 -5.90 -21.24
C ILE A 74 -13.99 -6.35 -22.55
N ASP A 75 -13.71 -7.59 -22.97
CA ASP A 75 -14.21 -8.14 -24.22
C ASP A 75 -15.74 -8.32 -24.19
N ALA A 76 -16.29 -8.67 -23.02
CA ALA A 76 -17.73 -8.81 -22.80
C ALA A 76 -18.48 -7.47 -22.85
N ASN A 77 -17.85 -6.36 -22.45
CA ASN A 77 -18.45 -5.03 -22.46
C ASN A 77 -17.71 -4.08 -23.40
N LYS A 78 -18.16 -4.00 -24.65
CA LYS A 78 -17.58 -3.12 -25.69
C LYS A 78 -17.64 -1.62 -25.35
N ASN A 79 -18.46 -1.21 -24.38
CA ASN A 79 -18.53 0.17 -23.91
C ASN A 79 -17.59 0.43 -22.72
N PHE A 80 -16.75 -0.54 -22.34
CA PHE A 80 -15.86 -0.42 -21.21
C PHE A 80 -14.76 0.62 -21.47
N ASN A 81 -14.80 1.72 -20.72
CA ASN A 81 -13.75 2.72 -20.74
C ASN A 81 -12.70 2.41 -19.66
N HIS A 82 -11.50 2.05 -20.09
CA HIS A 82 -10.40 1.72 -19.19
C HIS A 82 -9.88 2.97 -18.45
N TYR A 83 -9.42 2.79 -17.20
CA TYR A 83 -8.68 3.87 -16.52
C TYR A 83 -7.42 4.23 -17.33
N PRO A 84 -7.08 5.53 -17.49
CA PRO A 84 -5.91 5.95 -18.25
C PRO A 84 -4.61 5.28 -17.74
N GLY A 85 -4.02 4.45 -18.59
CA GLY A 85 -2.81 3.66 -18.29
C GLY A 85 -3.04 2.19 -17.92
N GLY A 86 -4.26 1.65 -18.00
CA GLY A 86 -4.49 0.21 -17.88
C GLY A 86 -3.72 -0.58 -18.96
N PHE A 87 -3.01 -1.65 -18.57
CA PHE A 87 -2.48 -2.60 -19.57
C PHE A 87 -3.65 -3.42 -20.09
N VAL A 88 -3.89 -3.38 -21.40
CA VAL A 88 -4.58 -4.47 -22.09
C VAL A 88 -3.61 -5.65 -22.15
N HIS A 89 -4.07 -6.87 -21.89
CA HIS A 89 -3.22 -8.07 -21.82
C HIS A 89 -2.75 -8.53 -23.21
N ASN A 90 -2.64 -7.63 -24.19
CA ASN A 90 -2.48 -7.96 -25.60
C ASN A 90 -1.11 -7.59 -26.18
N SER A 91 -0.07 -7.47 -25.34
CA SER A 91 1.29 -7.15 -25.81
C SER A 91 2.37 -7.72 -24.89
N ILE A 92 2.37 -9.04 -24.68
CA ILE A 92 3.57 -9.84 -24.39
C ILE A 92 3.41 -11.16 -25.14
N VAL A 93 3.78 -11.14 -26.42
CA VAL A 93 4.44 -12.25 -27.12
C VAL A 93 5.78 -11.74 -27.57
#